data_AF-B8IDN4-F1
#
_entry.id   AF-B8IDN4-F1
#
_cell.length_a   1.000
_cell.length_b   1.000
_cell.length_c   1.000
_cell.angle_alpha   90.00
_cell.angle_beta   90.00
_cell.angle_gamma   90.00
#
_symmetry.space_group_name_H-M   'P 1'
#
loop_
_entity.id
_entity.type
_entity.pdbx_description
1 polymer ?
#
loop_
_entity_poly.entity_id
_entity_poly.type
_entity_poly.pdbx_seq_one_letter_code
_entity_poly.pdbx_strand_id
1 'polypeptide(L)'
;MATMLYTVLAASGGWVAGQEVAIGSQIALTDVEARYELDLGTIAPTGQEPPQPPPPPALLDGDLIETRRGSLDRAIVIAALEVFLTRVGGGIAQYVDARDAALVASLSAQGATLAGLRAALVGTADAQHDTLGKLQTALAGLSATLADKAAASELAALDARTNHLDNTSDATKAQPGNPIGDAIAAAALKGRLLAKTTAPALGDLADGQWSLICDTSTTPPTFVLAARVGGALSTFVLNPPAA
;
A
#
# COMPACT_ATOMS: atom_id res chain seq x y z
N MET A 1 -20.40 34.60 -4.93
CA MET A 1 -19.95 35.23 -3.68
C MET A 1 -21.12 36.03 -3.16
N ALA A 2 -21.54 35.79 -1.91
CA ALA A 2 -22.63 36.55 -1.31
C ALA A 2 -22.13 37.96 -0.96
N THR A 3 -23.00 38.96 -1.09
CA THR A 3 -22.73 40.33 -0.66
C THR A 3 -23.56 40.56 0.59
N MET A 4 -23.01 41.20 1.62
CA MET A 4 -23.69 41.51 2.88
C MET A 4 -23.70 43.01 3.12
N LEU A 5 -24.70 43.53 3.85
CA LEU A 5 -24.71 44.93 4.26
C LEU A 5 -23.92 45.11 5.55
N TYR A 6 -23.13 46.19 5.58
CA TYR A 6 -22.36 46.61 6.74
C TYR A 6 -22.62 48.08 7.06
N THR A 7 -22.68 48.43 8.33
CA THR A 7 -22.77 49.82 8.77
C THR A 7 -21.37 50.42 8.82
N VAL A 8 -21.18 51.57 8.18
CA VAL A 8 -19.92 52.32 8.21
C VAL A 8 -19.74 53.00 9.55
N LEU A 9 -18.65 52.70 10.25
CA LEU A 9 -18.34 53.25 11.57
C LEU A 9 -17.49 54.52 11.45
N ALA A 10 -17.47 55.33 12.50
CA ALA A 10 -16.69 56.57 12.54
C ALA A 10 -15.17 56.34 12.37
N ALA A 11 -14.68 55.15 12.74
CA ALA A 11 -13.28 54.75 12.59
C ALA A 11 -12.82 54.67 11.12
N SER A 12 -13.75 54.55 10.16
CA SER A 12 -13.46 54.56 8.72
C SER A 12 -12.94 55.90 8.21
N GLY A 13 -13.20 57.01 8.93
CA GLY A 13 -12.95 58.36 8.40
C GLY A 13 -13.75 58.68 7.13
N GLY A 14 -14.82 57.91 6.84
CA GLY A 14 -15.62 58.04 5.62
C GLY A 14 -15.08 57.26 4.41
N TRP A 15 -14.10 56.36 4.59
CA TRP A 15 -13.54 55.56 3.50
C TRP A 15 -13.61 54.07 3.80
N VAL A 16 -14.22 53.30 2.90
CA VAL A 16 -14.36 51.83 3.01
C VAL A 16 -14.12 51.22 1.64
N ALA A 17 -13.23 50.24 1.53
CA ALA A 17 -12.87 49.55 0.29
C ALA A 17 -12.48 50.51 -0.86
N GLY A 18 -11.84 51.65 -0.53
CA GLY A 18 -11.42 52.67 -1.50
C GLY A 18 -12.55 53.57 -2.02
N GLN A 19 -13.75 53.50 -1.44
CA GLN A 19 -14.88 54.36 -1.77
C GLN A 19 -15.19 55.32 -0.61
N GLU A 20 -15.55 56.56 -0.94
CA GLU A 20 -16.03 57.54 0.03
C GLU A 20 -17.50 57.27 0.34
N VAL A 21 -17.79 56.99 1.62
CA VAL A 21 -19.12 56.58 2.09
C VAL A 21 -19.43 57.30 3.40
N ALA A 22 -20.67 57.77 3.54
CA ALA A 22 -21.08 58.51 4.73
C ALA A 22 -21.01 57.64 6.00
N ILE A 23 -20.45 58.19 7.08
CA ILE A 23 -20.44 57.50 8.38
C ILE A 23 -21.88 57.26 8.85
N GLY A 24 -22.17 56.04 9.28
CA GLY A 24 -23.50 55.60 9.70
C GLY A 24 -24.39 55.07 8.57
N SER A 25 -23.97 55.17 7.30
CA SER A 25 -24.71 54.56 6.19
C SER A 25 -24.40 53.06 6.08
N GLN A 26 -25.18 52.37 5.26
CA GLN A 26 -24.95 50.97 4.93
C GLN A 26 -24.20 50.85 3.60
N ILE A 27 -23.25 49.93 3.52
CA ILE A 27 -22.50 49.58 2.31
C ILE A 27 -22.61 48.08 2.06
N ALA A 28 -22.77 47.70 0.79
CA ALA A 28 -22.79 46.31 0.37
C ALA A 28 -21.36 45.88 0.03
N LEU A 29 -20.84 44.87 0.71
CA LEU A 29 -19.47 44.37 0.53
C LEU A 29 -19.47 42.86 0.32
N THR A 30 -18.50 42.37 -0.45
CA THR A 30 -18.21 40.95 -0.52
C THR A 30 -17.50 40.47 0.75
N ASP A 31 -17.55 39.16 1.03
CA ASP A 31 -16.85 38.57 2.19
C ASP A 31 -15.35 38.91 2.24
N VAL A 32 -14.71 39.06 1.07
CA VAL A 32 -13.28 39.36 0.97
C VAL A 32 -12.99 40.81 1.33
N GLU A 33 -13.80 41.75 0.83
CA GLU A 33 -13.66 43.18 1.14
C GLU A 33 -14.01 43.45 2.60
N ALA A 34 -15.08 42.82 3.10
CA ALA A 34 -15.53 43.02 4.46
C ALA A 34 -14.54 42.52 5.52
N ARG A 35 -13.77 41.47 5.23
CA ARG A 35 -12.82 40.89 6.19
C ARG A 35 -11.75 41.89 6.62
N TYR A 36 -11.18 42.63 5.67
CA TYR A 36 -10.15 43.63 5.96
C TYR A 36 -10.72 44.79 6.78
N GLU A 37 -11.91 45.27 6.41
CA GLU A 37 -12.56 46.40 7.06
C GLU A 37 -13.10 46.07 8.47
N LEU A 38 -13.55 44.83 8.68
CA LEU A 38 -13.93 44.33 10.01
C LEU A 38 -12.73 44.24 10.95
N ASP A 39 -11.58 43.76 10.47
CA ASP A 39 -10.35 43.67 11.27
C ASP A 39 -9.83 45.07 11.67
N LEU A 40 -10.04 46.08 10.82
CA LEU A 40 -9.74 47.49 11.11
C LEU A 40 -10.81 48.18 11.96
N GLY A 41 -11.96 47.56 12.19
CA GLY A 41 -13.08 48.14 12.92
C GLY A 41 -13.72 49.34 12.21
N THR A 42 -13.58 49.44 10.88
CA THR A 42 -14.16 50.53 10.07
C THR A 42 -15.63 50.26 9.74
N ILE A 43 -16.09 49.01 9.83
CA ILE A 43 -17.46 48.58 9.56
C ILE A 43 -17.99 47.62 10.63
N ALA A 44 -19.32 47.49 10.73
CA ALA A 44 -20.00 46.50 11.56
C ALA A 44 -21.04 45.71 10.75
N PRO A 45 -21.18 44.38 10.96
CA PRO A 45 -22.18 43.58 10.23
C PRO A 45 -23.59 43.98 10.66
N THR A 46 -24.49 44.16 9.68
CA THR A 46 -25.91 44.38 9.97
C THR A 46 -26.70 43.07 10.09
N GLY A 47 -26.13 41.97 9.57
CA GLY A 47 -26.80 40.67 9.45
C GLY A 47 -27.89 40.66 8.37
N GLN A 48 -27.96 41.68 7.52
CA GLN A 48 -28.92 41.79 6.43
C GLN A 48 -28.21 41.60 5.09
N GLU A 49 -28.81 40.79 4.23
CA GLU A 49 -28.43 40.77 2.82
C GLU A 49 -28.91 42.07 2.14
N PRO A 50 -28.16 42.60 1.16
CA PRO A 50 -28.63 43.70 0.35
C PRO A 50 -30.00 43.36 -0.23
N PRO A 51 -30.93 44.33 -0.28
CA PRO A 51 -32.23 44.09 -0.92
C PRO A 51 -31.97 43.56 -2.33
N GLN A 52 -32.52 42.38 -2.61
CA GLN A 52 -32.36 41.77 -3.92
C GLN A 52 -32.90 42.76 -4.96
N PRO A 53 -32.13 43.08 -6.03
CA PRO A 53 -32.64 43.94 -7.07
C PRO A 53 -33.93 43.33 -7.61
N PRO A 54 -34.96 44.15 -7.90
CA PRO A 54 -36.17 43.64 -8.49
C PRO A 54 -35.79 42.86 -9.76
N PRO A 55 -36.45 41.72 -10.02
CA PRO A 55 -36.17 40.96 -11.23
C PRO A 55 -36.32 41.89 -12.43
N PRO A 56 -35.40 41.82 -13.42
CA PRO A 56 -35.54 42.63 -14.61
C PRO A 56 -36.91 42.35 -15.25
N PRO A 57 -37.62 43.38 -15.72
CA PRO A 57 -38.91 43.19 -16.37
C PRO A 57 -38.75 42.23 -17.55
N ALA A 58 -39.72 41.32 -17.71
CA ALA A 58 -39.76 40.45 -18.86
C ALA A 58 -39.97 41.28 -20.13
N LEU A 59 -39.19 40.99 -21.18
CA LEU A 59 -39.42 41.59 -22.50
C LEU A 59 -40.75 41.06 -23.05
N LEU A 60 -41.62 41.98 -23.47
CA LEU A 60 -42.93 41.70 -24.04
C LEU A 60 -42.93 41.94 -25.55
N ASP A 61 -43.91 41.34 -26.23
CA ASP A 61 -44.15 41.61 -27.65
C ASP A 61 -44.49 43.09 -27.85
N GLY A 62 -43.64 43.79 -28.62
CA GLY A 62 -43.74 45.23 -28.88
C GLY A 62 -42.69 46.07 -28.16
N ASP A 63 -41.92 45.48 -27.25
CA ASP A 63 -40.81 46.17 -26.60
C ASP A 63 -39.73 46.57 -27.61
N LEU A 64 -39.30 47.83 -27.55
CA LEU A 64 -38.23 48.36 -28.39
C LEU A 64 -36.89 48.16 -27.68
N ILE A 65 -35.99 47.40 -28.31
CA ILE A 65 -34.62 47.25 -27.83
C ILE A 65 -33.72 48.23 -28.58
N GLU A 66 -33.23 49.24 -27.87
CA GLU A 66 -32.22 50.16 -28.37
C GLU A 66 -30.83 49.73 -27.90
N THR A 67 -29.87 49.69 -28.82
CA THR A 67 -28.48 49.43 -28.47
C THR A 67 -27.65 50.69 -28.70
N ARG A 68 -27.09 51.23 -27.62
CA ARG A 68 -26.12 52.34 -27.68
C ARG A 68 -24.71 51.79 -27.78
N ARG A 69 -23.97 52.25 -28.79
CA ARG A 69 -22.50 52.11 -28.85
C ARG A 69 -21.90 53.47 -29.14
N GLY A 70 -21.37 54.13 -28.12
CA GLY A 70 -20.98 55.55 -28.18
C GLY A 70 -22.20 56.47 -28.14
N SER A 71 -22.11 57.65 -28.76
CA SER A 71 -23.20 58.65 -28.86
C SER A 71 -24.15 58.44 -30.05
N LEU A 72 -24.19 57.22 -30.61
CA LEU A 72 -25.09 56.86 -31.71
C LEU A 72 -26.17 55.90 -31.22
N ASP A 73 -27.42 56.37 -31.31
CA ASP A 73 -28.62 55.56 -31.09
C ASP A 73 -29.00 54.86 -32.38
N ARG A 74 -29.06 53.52 -32.34
CA ARG A 74 -29.62 52.72 -33.44
C ARG A 74 -30.77 51.87 -32.91
N ALA A 75 -31.96 52.14 -33.42
CA ALA A 75 -33.10 51.26 -33.26
C ALA A 75 -32.86 49.97 -34.07
N ILE A 76 -32.76 48.83 -33.40
CA ILE A 76 -32.70 47.52 -34.07
C ILE A 76 -34.12 46.96 -34.03
N VAL A 77 -34.75 46.89 -35.20
CA VAL A 77 -36.01 46.17 -35.37
C VAL A 77 -35.73 44.68 -35.15
N ILE A 78 -36.56 43.99 -34.36
CA ILE A 78 -36.38 42.56 -34.03
C ILE A 78 -36.17 41.72 -35.30
N ALA A 79 -36.91 41.99 -36.38
CA ALA A 79 -36.72 41.34 -37.67
C ALA A 79 -35.31 41.52 -38.28
N ALA A 80 -34.65 42.66 -38.04
CA ALA A 80 -33.27 42.88 -38.48
C ALA A 80 -32.26 42.15 -37.59
N LEU A 81 -32.54 41.98 -36.30
CA LEU A 81 -31.77 41.13 -35.39
C LEU A 81 -31.91 39.66 -35.79
N GLU A 82 -33.12 39.22 -36.11
CA GLU A 82 -33.42 37.87 -36.58
C GLU A 82 -32.74 37.58 -37.91
N VAL A 83 -32.79 38.52 -38.86
CA VAL A 83 -32.04 38.46 -40.14
C VAL A 83 -30.53 38.49 -39.89
N PHE A 84 -30.02 39.23 -38.91
CA PHE A 84 -28.59 39.20 -38.57
C PHE A 84 -28.19 37.85 -37.95
N LEU A 85 -28.98 37.32 -37.03
CA LEU A 85 -28.77 36.02 -36.40
C LEU A 85 -28.96 34.84 -37.38
N THR A 86 -29.72 35.00 -38.46
CA THR A 86 -29.89 33.95 -39.48
C THR A 86 -28.97 34.13 -40.69
N ARG A 87 -28.68 35.36 -41.11
CA ARG A 87 -27.84 35.67 -42.29
C ARG A 87 -26.35 35.83 -41.96
N VAL A 88 -26.02 36.29 -40.75
CA VAL A 88 -24.63 36.30 -40.20
C VAL A 88 -24.44 35.17 -39.18
N GLY A 89 -25.49 34.76 -38.47
CA GLY A 89 -25.45 33.64 -37.52
C GLY A 89 -25.56 32.23 -38.13
N GLY A 90 -25.37 32.10 -39.46
CA GLY A 90 -24.79 30.88 -40.00
C GLY A 90 -23.46 30.54 -39.31
N GLY A 91 -22.67 31.54 -38.92
CA GLY A 91 -21.45 31.32 -38.14
C GLY A 91 -21.70 30.83 -36.71
N ILE A 92 -22.79 31.23 -36.04
CA ILE A 92 -23.11 30.76 -34.69
C ILE A 92 -23.68 29.34 -34.74
N ALA A 93 -24.61 29.07 -35.67
CA ALA A 93 -25.12 27.72 -35.89
C ALA A 93 -23.97 26.76 -36.29
N GLN A 94 -23.11 27.15 -37.23
CA GLN A 94 -21.91 26.37 -37.59
C GLN A 94 -20.93 26.21 -36.43
N TYR A 95 -20.78 27.22 -35.57
CA TYR A 95 -19.91 27.11 -34.39
C TYR A 95 -20.50 26.16 -33.35
N VAL A 96 -21.81 26.18 -33.14
CA VAL A 96 -22.51 25.22 -32.26
C VAL A 96 -22.41 23.82 -32.84
N ASP A 97 -22.69 23.62 -34.13
CA ASP A 97 -22.57 22.32 -34.80
C ASP A 97 -21.12 21.79 -34.75
N ALA A 98 -20.13 22.66 -34.98
CA ALA A 98 -18.72 22.29 -34.87
C ALA A 98 -18.32 21.97 -33.43
N ARG A 99 -18.88 22.69 -32.45
CA ARG A 99 -18.65 22.45 -31.03
C ARG A 99 -19.28 21.13 -30.56
N ASP A 100 -20.48 20.83 -31.02
CA ASP A 100 -21.19 19.58 -30.74
C ASP A 100 -20.48 18.40 -31.39
N ALA A 101 -20.06 18.52 -32.65
CA ALA A 101 -19.25 17.50 -33.32
C ALA A 101 -17.92 17.25 -32.59
N ALA A 102 -17.24 18.31 -32.13
CA ALA A 102 -16.01 18.20 -31.35
C ALA A 102 -16.26 17.56 -29.97
N LEU A 103 -17.38 17.86 -29.32
CA LEU A 103 -17.77 17.26 -28.05
C LEU A 103 -18.07 15.76 -28.20
N VAL A 104 -18.84 15.38 -29.23
CA VAL A 104 -19.12 13.98 -29.57
C VAL A 104 -17.83 13.21 -29.87
N ALA A 105 -16.91 13.79 -30.65
CA ALA A 105 -15.61 13.19 -30.92
C ALA A 105 -14.76 13.02 -29.65
N SER A 106 -14.74 14.03 -28.76
CA SER A 106 -14.04 13.95 -27.47
C SER A 106 -14.62 12.88 -26.57
N LEU A 107 -15.95 12.78 -26.46
CA LEU A 107 -16.62 11.76 -25.64
C LEU A 107 -16.40 10.35 -26.20
N SER A 108 -16.42 10.19 -27.53
CA SER A 108 -16.11 8.92 -28.19
C SER A 108 -14.65 8.50 -27.97
N ALA A 109 -13.69 9.43 -28.11
CA ALA A 109 -12.28 9.17 -27.86
C ALA A 109 -12.01 8.82 -26.39
N GLN A 110 -12.68 9.50 -25.44
CA GLN A 110 -12.63 9.15 -24.02
C GLN A 110 -13.21 7.76 -23.75
N GLY A 111 -14.35 7.41 -24.37
CA GLY A 111 -14.95 6.09 -24.28
C GLY A 111 -14.02 4.98 -24.81
N ALA A 112 -13.38 5.21 -25.96
CA ALA A 112 -12.39 4.30 -26.53
C ALA A 112 -11.14 4.15 -25.64
N THR A 113 -10.69 5.24 -25.02
CA THR A 113 -9.56 5.23 -24.08
C THR A 113 -9.89 4.44 -22.82
N LEU A 114 -11.09 4.61 -22.26
CA LEU A 114 -11.54 3.85 -21.10
C LEU A 114 -11.69 2.35 -21.43
N ALA A 115 -12.24 2.02 -22.59
CA ALA A 115 -12.32 0.64 -23.07
C ALA A 115 -10.92 0.02 -23.27
N GLY A 116 -9.98 0.79 -23.83
CA GLY A 116 -8.59 0.38 -24.00
C GLY A 116 -7.87 0.16 -22.65
N LEU A 117 -8.03 1.06 -21.69
CA LEU A 117 -7.49 0.92 -20.33
C LEU A 117 -8.11 -0.29 -19.62
N ARG A 118 -9.41 -0.52 -19.76
CA ARG A 118 -10.08 -1.70 -19.20
C ARG A 118 -9.55 -3.00 -19.82
N ALA A 119 -9.37 -3.03 -21.15
CA ALA A 119 -8.80 -4.18 -21.84
C ALA A 119 -7.36 -4.46 -21.39
N ALA A 120 -6.53 -3.42 -21.24
CA ALA A 120 -5.17 -3.54 -20.73
C ALA A 120 -5.16 -4.08 -19.28
N LEU A 121 -6.00 -3.54 -18.40
CA LEU A 121 -6.10 -3.97 -17.01
C LEU A 121 -6.56 -5.43 -16.89
N VAL A 122 -7.61 -5.82 -17.61
CA VAL A 122 -8.11 -7.20 -17.63
C VAL A 122 -7.05 -8.15 -18.20
N GLY A 123 -6.40 -7.79 -19.31
CA GLY A 123 -5.32 -8.61 -19.88
C GLY A 123 -4.13 -8.80 -18.93
N THR A 124 -3.77 -7.78 -18.15
CA THR A 124 -2.73 -7.93 -17.12
C THR A 124 -3.16 -8.79 -15.94
N ALA A 125 -4.44 -8.71 -15.54
CA ALA A 125 -4.97 -9.52 -14.45
C ALA A 125 -5.01 -11.01 -14.82
N ASP A 126 -5.43 -11.35 -16.04
CA ASP A 126 -5.46 -12.73 -16.53
C ASP A 126 -4.05 -13.34 -16.59
N ALA A 127 -3.06 -12.58 -17.07
CA ALA A 127 -1.66 -13.01 -17.09
C ALA A 127 -1.08 -13.22 -15.67
N GLN A 128 -1.44 -12.35 -14.72
CA GLN A 128 -1.05 -12.52 -13.31
C GLN A 128 -1.73 -13.74 -12.68
N HIS A 129 -3.01 -13.98 -12.97
CA HIS A 129 -3.73 -15.17 -12.48
C HIS A 129 -3.10 -16.45 -13.04
N ASP A 130 -2.80 -16.51 -14.33
CA ASP A 130 -2.10 -17.65 -14.94
C ASP A 130 -0.73 -17.91 -14.29
N THR A 131 0.02 -16.83 -13.99
CA THR A 131 1.31 -16.94 -13.29
C THR A 131 1.15 -17.52 -11.88
N LEU A 132 0.13 -17.08 -11.12
CA LEU A 132 -0.17 -17.63 -9.80
C LEU A 132 -0.61 -19.11 -9.87
N GLY A 133 -1.43 -19.47 -10.85
CA GLY A 133 -1.84 -20.85 -11.10
C GLY A 133 -0.63 -21.75 -11.37
N LYS A 134 0.29 -21.32 -12.24
CA LYS A 134 1.54 -22.04 -12.53
C LYS A 134 2.41 -22.21 -11.29
N LEU A 135 2.53 -21.18 -10.45
CA LEU A 135 3.27 -21.27 -9.18
C LEU A 135 2.61 -22.25 -8.21
N GLN A 136 1.28 -22.26 -8.10
CA GLN A 136 0.55 -23.20 -7.27
C GLN A 136 0.76 -24.65 -7.72
N THR A 137 0.71 -24.90 -9.04
CA THR A 137 1.01 -26.23 -9.60
C THR A 137 2.46 -26.63 -9.36
N ALA A 138 3.42 -25.72 -9.53
CA ALA A 138 4.82 -25.98 -9.26
C ALA A 138 5.08 -26.31 -7.78
N LEU A 139 4.43 -25.57 -6.86
CA LEU A 139 4.53 -25.82 -5.42
C LEU A 139 3.95 -27.19 -5.04
N ALA A 140 2.79 -27.56 -5.60
CA ALA A 140 2.21 -28.87 -5.42
C ALA A 140 3.15 -29.98 -5.92
N GLY A 141 3.75 -29.81 -7.10
CA GLY A 141 4.75 -30.75 -7.63
C GLY A 141 6.00 -30.88 -6.75
N LEU A 142 6.50 -29.78 -6.20
CA LEU A 142 7.62 -29.79 -5.26
C LEU A 142 7.26 -30.53 -3.97
N SER A 143 6.06 -30.31 -3.42
CA SER A 143 5.59 -31.03 -2.23
C SER A 143 5.47 -32.54 -2.45
N ALA A 144 4.97 -32.96 -3.62
CA ALA A 144 4.89 -34.38 -3.98
C ALA A 144 6.30 -34.99 -4.09
N THR A 145 7.23 -34.30 -4.77
CA THR A 145 8.62 -34.76 -4.92
C THR A 145 9.32 -34.89 -3.56
N LEU A 146 9.07 -33.97 -2.62
CA LEU A 146 9.61 -34.04 -1.27
C LEU A 146 9.03 -35.22 -0.48
N ALA A 147 7.72 -35.48 -0.61
CA ALA A 147 7.08 -36.64 0.00
C ALA A 147 7.64 -37.96 -0.54
N ASP A 148 7.84 -38.07 -1.85
CA ASP A 148 8.43 -39.25 -2.49
C ASP A 148 9.87 -39.48 -2.03
N LYS A 149 10.67 -38.41 -1.92
CA LYS A 149 12.04 -38.50 -1.40
C LYS A 149 12.09 -38.89 0.07
N ALA A 150 11.16 -38.38 0.90
CA ALA A 150 11.04 -38.77 2.29
C ALA A 150 10.69 -40.27 2.40
N ALA A 151 9.70 -40.74 1.65
CA ALA A 151 9.31 -42.14 1.60
C ALA A 151 10.46 -43.05 1.13
N ALA A 152 11.21 -42.64 0.10
CA ALA A 152 12.37 -43.39 -0.38
C ALA A 152 13.49 -43.45 0.67
N SER A 153 13.71 -42.36 1.42
CA SER A 153 14.70 -42.35 2.50
C SER A 153 14.31 -43.25 3.68
N GLU A 154 13.02 -43.30 4.00
CA GLU A 154 12.49 -44.16 5.06
C GLU A 154 12.58 -45.64 4.67
N LEU A 155 12.26 -45.97 3.41
CA LEU A 155 12.42 -47.33 2.88
C LEU A 155 13.90 -47.77 2.89
N ALA A 156 14.82 -46.90 2.46
CA ALA A 156 16.26 -47.19 2.51
C ALA A 156 16.76 -47.38 3.95
N ALA A 157 16.25 -46.61 4.91
CA ALA A 157 16.56 -46.79 6.33
C ALA A 157 16.02 -48.11 6.87
N LEU A 158 14.83 -48.55 6.42
CA LEU A 158 14.23 -49.83 6.80
C LEU A 158 15.03 -51.01 6.24
N ASP A 159 15.43 -50.96 4.96
CA ASP A 159 16.26 -51.99 4.32
C ASP A 159 17.63 -52.12 5.00
N ALA A 160 18.27 -50.99 5.32
CA ALA A 160 19.53 -51.00 6.07
C ALA A 160 19.37 -51.64 7.46
N ARG A 161 18.23 -51.43 8.13
CA ARG A 161 17.93 -52.01 9.43
C ARG A 161 17.67 -53.52 9.35
N THR A 162 16.93 -53.97 8.33
CA THR A 162 16.67 -55.40 8.07
C THR A 162 17.97 -56.14 7.76
N ASN A 163 18.82 -55.58 6.88
CA ASN A 163 20.14 -56.16 6.57
C ASN A 163 21.05 -56.23 7.80
N HIS A 164 20.94 -55.29 8.74
CA HIS A 164 21.71 -55.36 9.98
C HIS A 164 21.22 -56.51 10.87
N LEU A 165 19.91 -56.71 10.98
CA LEU A 165 19.30 -57.79 11.77
C LEU A 165 19.69 -59.18 11.24
N ASP A 166 19.64 -59.39 9.93
CA ASP A 166 20.05 -60.67 9.32
C ASP A 166 21.52 -60.99 9.60
N ASN A 167 22.41 -60.02 9.42
CA ASN A 167 23.83 -60.17 9.74
C ASN A 167 24.10 -60.43 11.23
N THR A 168 23.29 -59.88 12.14
CA THR A 168 23.38 -60.20 13.58
C THR A 168 22.84 -61.60 13.92
N SER A 169 21.88 -62.11 13.15
CA SER A 169 21.29 -63.45 13.38
C SER A 169 22.22 -64.59 12.97
N ASP A 170 23.04 -64.39 11.94
CA ASP A 170 24.08 -65.35 11.53
C ASP A 170 25.32 -65.26 12.41
N ALA A 171 25.70 -64.06 12.87
CA ALA A 171 26.82 -63.87 13.79
C ALA A 171 26.58 -64.52 15.18
N THR A 172 25.32 -64.68 15.60
CA THR A 172 24.97 -65.29 16.89
C THR A 172 24.87 -66.82 16.86
N LYS A 173 24.75 -67.45 15.68
CA LYS A 173 24.67 -68.93 15.57
C LYS A 173 26.04 -69.64 15.46
N ALA A 174 27.13 -68.90 15.28
CA ALA A 174 28.42 -69.49 14.89
C ALA A 174 29.55 -69.45 15.92
N GLN A 175 29.33 -69.14 17.21
CA GLN A 175 30.42 -69.22 18.20
C GLN A 175 30.01 -69.82 19.55
N PRO A 176 30.26 -71.13 19.78
CA PRO A 176 30.37 -71.65 21.12
C PRO A 176 31.71 -71.21 21.72
N GLY A 177 31.65 -70.30 22.70
CA GLY A 177 32.77 -70.05 23.62
C GLY A 177 33.61 -68.78 23.37
N ASN A 178 33.01 -67.64 23.01
CA ASN A 178 33.75 -66.39 22.92
C ASN A 178 33.36 -65.39 24.03
N PRO A 179 34.16 -65.24 25.11
CA PRO A 179 33.90 -64.27 26.19
C PRO A 179 34.05 -62.79 25.76
N ILE A 180 34.32 -62.53 24.47
CA ILE A 180 34.37 -61.19 23.89
C ILE A 180 32.96 -60.68 23.50
N GLY A 181 31.96 -61.57 23.42
CA GLY A 181 30.57 -61.22 23.08
C GLY A 181 29.91 -60.22 24.04
N ASP A 182 30.29 -60.22 25.32
CA ASP A 182 29.78 -59.28 26.32
C ASP A 182 30.48 -57.91 26.30
N ALA A 183 31.62 -57.79 25.61
CA ALA A 183 32.34 -56.51 25.49
C ALA A 183 31.87 -55.67 24.29
N ILE A 184 31.29 -56.29 23.25
CA ILE A 184 30.97 -55.60 21.99
C ILE A 184 29.52 -55.08 21.94
N ALA A 185 28.62 -55.57 22.81
CA ALA A 185 27.32 -54.93 23.06
C ALA A 185 27.45 -53.49 23.64
N ALA A 186 28.65 -53.09 24.08
CA ALA A 186 28.95 -51.76 24.61
C ALA A 186 29.38 -50.73 23.54
N ALA A 187 29.49 -51.10 22.25
CA ALA A 187 29.97 -50.20 21.19
C ALA A 187 28.86 -49.49 20.38
N ALA A 188 27.58 -49.72 20.71
CA ALA A 188 26.44 -49.21 19.93
C ALA A 188 26.04 -47.74 20.21
N LEU A 189 26.70 -47.03 21.13
CA LEU A 189 26.62 -45.58 21.21
C LEU A 189 28.02 -45.06 21.56
N LYS A 190 28.77 -44.51 20.58
CA LYS A 190 30.08 -43.87 20.81
C LYS A 190 29.96 -42.51 21.55
N GLY A 191 29.03 -42.41 22.49
CA GLY A 191 28.96 -41.34 23.47
C GLY A 191 29.50 -41.86 24.80
N ARG A 192 30.57 -41.25 25.32
CA ARG A 192 31.08 -41.56 26.65
C ARG A 192 30.74 -40.39 27.57
N LEU A 193 29.94 -40.62 28.61
CA LEU A 193 29.75 -39.62 29.66
C LEU A 193 31.06 -39.51 30.44
N LEU A 194 31.72 -38.36 30.37
CA LEU A 194 32.93 -38.08 31.15
C LEU A 194 32.55 -37.05 32.21
N ALA A 195 32.41 -37.50 33.46
CA ALA A 195 32.30 -36.59 34.60
C ALA A 195 33.68 -35.99 34.87
N LYS A 196 33.96 -34.84 34.26
CA LYS A 196 35.18 -34.05 34.50
C LYS A 196 34.79 -32.64 34.95
N THR A 197 35.57 -32.08 35.86
CA THR A 197 35.39 -30.71 36.39
C THR A 197 36.10 -29.65 35.55
N THR A 198 36.70 -30.03 34.42
CA THR A 198 37.45 -29.13 33.52
C THR A 198 37.07 -29.39 32.07
N ALA A 199 37.19 -28.37 31.22
CA ALA A 199 36.92 -28.48 29.79
C ALA A 199 37.72 -29.63 29.13
N PRO A 200 37.15 -30.32 28.14
CA PRO A 200 37.79 -31.47 27.51
C PRO A 200 38.96 -31.02 26.64
N ALA A 201 40.08 -31.75 26.72
CA ALA A 201 41.21 -31.55 25.84
C ALA A 201 41.02 -32.32 24.53
N LEU A 202 41.72 -31.90 23.46
CA LEU A 202 41.71 -32.59 22.16
C LEU A 202 42.07 -34.09 22.27
N GLY A 203 42.91 -34.47 23.24
CA GLY A 203 43.28 -35.87 23.49
C GLY A 203 42.22 -36.70 24.22
N ASP A 204 41.16 -36.08 24.76
CA ASP A 204 40.14 -36.79 25.55
C ASP A 204 39.09 -37.51 24.70
N LEU A 205 38.96 -37.13 23.42
CA LEU A 205 38.00 -37.70 22.46
C LEU A 205 38.72 -38.16 21.19
N ALA A 206 38.38 -39.36 20.73
CA ALA A 206 38.70 -39.80 19.37
C ALA A 206 37.73 -39.18 18.36
N ASP A 207 38.14 -39.09 17.08
CA ASP A 207 37.27 -38.62 16.00
C ASP A 207 36.00 -39.47 15.92
N GLY A 208 34.85 -38.79 15.82
CA GLY A 208 33.52 -39.38 15.84
C GLY A 208 32.97 -39.67 17.24
N GLN A 209 33.66 -39.25 18.31
CA GLN A 209 33.16 -39.35 19.68
C GLN A 209 32.59 -38.03 20.19
N TRP A 210 31.64 -38.16 21.12
CA TRP A 210 31.11 -37.03 21.88
C TRP A 210 31.07 -37.35 23.38
N SER A 211 31.08 -36.30 24.18
CA SER A 211 30.91 -36.36 25.62
C SER A 211 30.07 -35.20 26.13
N LEU A 212 29.24 -35.46 27.13
CA LEU A 212 28.52 -34.46 27.89
C LEU A 212 29.22 -34.28 29.24
N ILE A 213 29.55 -33.03 29.55
CA ILE A 213 30.27 -32.62 30.75
C ILE A 213 29.35 -31.73 31.58
N CYS A 214 29.29 -31.99 32.88
CA CYS A 214 28.56 -31.18 33.85
C CYS A 214 29.58 -30.49 34.77
N ASP A 215 29.67 -29.17 34.67
CA ASP A 215 30.44 -28.34 35.58
C ASP A 215 29.55 -27.88 36.73
N THR A 216 29.70 -28.55 37.87
CA THR A 216 28.96 -28.22 39.09
C THR A 216 29.62 -27.12 39.92
N SER A 217 30.73 -26.53 39.45
CA SER A 217 31.37 -25.39 40.13
C SER A 217 30.62 -24.07 39.86
N THR A 218 29.78 -24.01 38.81
CA THR A 218 28.89 -22.88 38.52
C THR A 218 27.52 -23.08 39.16
N THR A 219 26.82 -22.00 39.50
CA THR A 219 25.42 -22.04 39.95
C THR A 219 24.56 -21.12 39.06
N PRO A 220 23.62 -21.67 38.25
CA PRO A 220 23.32 -23.10 38.09
C PRO A 220 24.48 -23.88 37.43
N PRO A 221 24.52 -25.23 37.57
CA PRO A 221 25.51 -26.07 36.90
C PRO A 221 25.48 -25.87 35.39
N THR A 222 26.67 -25.77 34.79
CA THR A 222 26.83 -25.56 33.34
C THR A 222 27.04 -26.91 32.66
N PHE A 223 26.32 -27.17 31.58
CA PHE A 223 26.47 -28.39 30.79
C PHE A 223 27.14 -28.08 29.46
N VAL A 224 28.16 -28.86 29.11
CA VAL A 224 28.93 -28.72 27.85
C VAL A 224 28.89 -30.01 27.07
N LEU A 225 28.38 -29.97 25.85
CA LEU A 225 28.51 -31.05 24.88
C LEU A 225 29.77 -30.83 24.04
N ALA A 226 30.72 -31.75 24.10
CA ALA A 226 31.92 -31.73 23.29
C ALA A 226 31.89 -32.87 22.28
N ALA A 227 32.21 -32.59 21.03
CA ALA A 227 32.29 -33.59 19.98
C ALA A 227 33.55 -33.36 19.14
N ARG A 228 34.21 -34.44 18.74
CA ARG A 228 35.39 -34.38 17.87
C ARG A 228 35.05 -34.94 16.49
N VAL A 229 35.27 -34.16 15.44
CA VAL A 229 35.00 -34.57 14.05
C VAL A 229 36.12 -34.05 13.16
N GLY A 230 36.76 -34.93 12.40
CA GLY A 230 37.82 -34.56 11.44
C GLY A 230 39.03 -33.91 12.10
N GLY A 231 39.46 -34.39 13.27
CA GLY A 231 40.57 -33.85 14.03
C GLY A 231 40.26 -32.58 14.82
N ALA A 232 39.08 -31.97 14.63
CA ALA A 232 38.67 -30.73 15.31
C ALA A 232 37.72 -31.03 16.48
N LEU A 233 37.95 -30.37 17.62
CA LEU A 233 37.07 -30.41 18.78
C LEU A 233 36.09 -29.23 18.73
N SER A 234 34.79 -29.53 18.76
CA SER A 234 33.70 -28.56 18.85
C SER A 234 33.01 -28.69 20.20
N THR A 235 32.74 -27.55 20.85
CA THR A 235 32.08 -27.51 22.17
C THR A 235 30.85 -26.61 22.12
N PHE A 236 29.74 -27.10 22.65
CA PHE A 236 28.48 -26.36 22.78
C PHE A 236 28.07 -26.29 24.25
N VAL A 237 27.90 -25.08 24.77
CA VAL A 237 27.40 -24.86 26.13
C VAL A 237 25.88 -24.84 26.09
N LEU A 238 25.24 -25.78 26.78
CA LEU A 238 23.79 -25.96 26.73
C LEU A 238 23.06 -24.96 27.63
N ASN A 239 23.65 -24.60 28.77
CA ASN A 239 23.12 -23.61 29.71
C ASN A 239 24.26 -22.68 30.13
N PRO A 240 24.53 -21.58 29.39
CA PRO A 240 25.56 -20.64 29.80
C PRO A 240 25.21 -20.02 31.15
N PRO A 241 26.20 -19.75 32.03
CA PRO A 241 25.93 -19.02 33.26
C PRO A 241 25.28 -17.67 32.93
N ALA A 242 24.29 -17.26 33.73
CA ALA A 242 23.69 -15.95 33.59
C ALA A 242 24.78 -14.87 33.63
N ALA A 243 24.79 -13.97 32.65
CA ALA A 243 25.77 -12.89 32.52
C ALA A 243 25.69 -11.89 33.68
#